data_AF-A0A938T7B7-F1
#
_entry.id   AF-A0A938T7B7-F1
#
_cell.length_a   1.000
_cell.length_b   1.000
_cell.length_c   1.000
_cell.angle_alpha   90.00
_cell.angle_beta   90.00
_cell.angle_gamma   90.00
#
_symmetry.space_group_name_H-M   'P 1'
#
loop_
_entity.id
_entity.type
_entity.pdbx_description
1 polymer ?
#
loop_
_entity_poly.entity_id
_entity_poly.type
_entity_poly.pdbx_seq_one_letter_code
_entity_poly.pdbx_strand_id
1 'polypeptide(L)'
;MSDPQSILWYLPLLLYAETHYRFRFFFSYLKKNEPEILADAPHRLEPGTPLPLLILAKDAHRYPCALQNVRIEIRQGSKREIRNNALEGPQPLAQPLWWRIVPLDVTSWSGWIELTVLLTIERQGKAKTYSSDNHRTSSGRPLRVFVSENPLPRFANLYLGDAHTHSSYTDDQVEFGSPMKAALGLCRSMGLSFFCVTDHSYDLDDHAHSYLVNHPELPKWKAFQEEVNELNEGHDGFAVVRGEEVSCRNGVGKNVHLLLYGTRQFFAGSGDGAERWLRTRSEHSIAEIIQQKGMNVAAYAAHAHEHVPYLQRLLLGRDTWSDQDLQTEGLQGIQFLNGKIDDGFRSGKEAWVRALLRGKRLFAVAGNDAHGNFNRFRQIGIPFLGMRETDEQIFGKMRSGVFLQGPLTEASVVEALRDGNAIVSDGPVVHARLVTSDGTITPLGGTARSSEAQLRFTALSSQDYGEITSLRVLLGEIRSSEEKTVVSFNDRMGFEVQKQVSIRPRGACYVRIEAETSRQNLLDQQAHWCFTNPIWVSP
;
A
#
# COMPACT_ATOMS: atom_id res chain seq x y z
N MET A 1 46.36 13.12 9.11
CA MET A 1 46.89 11.74 9.07
C MET A 1 45.74 10.85 8.66
N SER A 2 45.82 10.43 7.40
CA SER A 2 44.85 9.63 6.67
C SER A 2 44.98 8.16 7.07
N ASP A 3 43.91 7.57 7.57
CA ASP A 3 43.79 6.12 7.67
C ASP A 3 43.08 5.59 6.41
N PRO A 4 43.75 4.80 5.55
CA PRO A 4 43.22 4.30 4.30
C PRO A 4 42.74 2.86 4.47
N GLN A 5 41.48 2.66 4.87
CA GLN A 5 40.81 1.35 4.78
C GLN A 5 39.32 1.47 4.38
N SER A 6 39.02 2.32 3.40
CA SER A 6 37.68 2.39 2.78
C SER A 6 37.75 2.22 1.26
N ILE A 7 38.43 1.16 0.81
CA ILE A 7 38.45 0.78 -0.60
C ILE A 7 38.14 -0.72 -0.68
N LEU A 8 37.04 -1.05 -1.37
CA LEU A 8 36.53 -2.38 -1.78
C LEU A 8 35.20 -2.82 -1.15
N TRP A 9 34.09 -2.14 -1.46
CA TRP A 9 32.76 -2.76 -1.54
C TRP A 9 31.92 -2.04 -2.62
N TYR A 10 32.14 -2.37 -3.89
CA TYR A 10 31.34 -1.89 -5.01
C TYR A 10 30.57 -3.06 -5.65
N LEU A 11 29.21 -2.96 -5.61
CA LEU A 11 28.13 -3.68 -6.35
C LEU A 11 27.41 -4.88 -5.66
N PRO A 12 26.09 -5.15 -5.91
CA PRO A 12 25.03 -4.33 -6.57
C PRO A 12 23.63 -4.27 -5.86
N LEU A 13 23.01 -3.09 -5.78
CA LEU A 13 21.60 -2.75 -6.05
C LEU A 13 20.43 -3.79 -5.89
N LEU A 14 19.40 -3.35 -5.14
CA LEU A 14 17.95 -3.62 -5.27
C LEU A 14 17.27 -4.67 -4.34
N LEU A 15 15.98 -4.41 -4.08
CA LEU A 15 15.10 -4.73 -2.93
C LEU A 15 13.94 -5.76 -3.21
N TYR A 16 14.20 -7.07 -3.29
CA TYR A 16 13.33 -8.24 -2.94
C TYR A 16 14.04 -9.54 -3.42
N ALA A 17 13.63 -10.71 -2.89
CA ALA A 17 14.32 -11.99 -2.96
C ALA A 17 13.95 -12.92 -4.10
N GLU A 18 14.26 -12.51 -5.32
CA GLU A 18 14.45 -13.44 -6.44
C GLU A 18 15.68 -14.32 -6.15
N THR A 19 15.45 -15.46 -5.47
CA THR A 19 16.50 -16.42 -5.11
C THR A 19 17.06 -17.13 -6.35
N HIS A 20 16.35 -17.11 -7.47
CA HIS A 20 16.80 -17.80 -8.68
C HIS A 20 17.70 -16.97 -9.59
N TYR A 21 17.70 -15.64 -9.44
CA TYR A 21 18.52 -14.73 -10.24
C TYR A 21 19.97 -14.64 -9.73
N ARG A 22 20.89 -14.41 -10.67
CA ARG A 22 22.32 -14.24 -10.40
C ARG A 22 22.91 -13.30 -11.45
N PHE A 23 23.50 -12.20 -11.01
CA PHE A 23 24.32 -11.38 -11.90
C PHE A 23 25.50 -12.18 -12.45
N ARG A 24 25.79 -12.03 -13.75
CA ARG A 24 26.71 -12.87 -14.56
C ARG A 24 28.14 -13.03 -13.99
N PHE A 25 28.53 -12.27 -12.97
CA PHE A 25 29.85 -12.34 -12.32
C PHE A 25 29.81 -12.31 -10.78
N PHE A 26 28.64 -12.30 -10.14
CA PHE A 26 28.51 -12.25 -8.67
C PHE A 26 28.01 -13.58 -8.10
N PHE A 27 28.41 -13.91 -6.88
CA PHE A 27 27.80 -15.04 -6.15
C PHE A 27 26.49 -14.58 -5.51
N SER A 28 25.49 -15.47 -5.43
CA SER A 28 24.28 -15.24 -4.63
C SER A 28 24.23 -16.28 -3.53
N TYR A 29 24.34 -15.84 -2.27
CA TYR A 29 24.21 -16.73 -1.12
C TYR A 29 22.77 -17.20 -0.94
N LEU A 30 21.81 -16.44 -1.45
CA LEU A 30 20.39 -16.73 -1.38
C LEU A 30 19.96 -17.80 -2.40
N LYS A 31 20.76 -18.03 -3.44
CA LYS A 31 20.39 -18.95 -4.51
C LYS A 31 20.17 -20.39 -4.06
N LYS A 32 19.04 -20.95 -4.50
CA LYS A 32 18.61 -22.31 -4.20
C LYS A 32 18.12 -23.01 -5.46
N ASN A 33 18.16 -24.35 -5.44
CA ASN A 33 17.63 -25.21 -6.50
C ASN A 33 16.30 -25.84 -6.03
N GLU A 34 15.41 -25.02 -5.51
CA GLU A 34 14.08 -25.36 -4.99
C GLU A 34 13.18 -24.18 -5.29
N PRO A 35 11.86 -24.38 -5.49
CA PRO A 35 10.97 -23.25 -5.69
C PRO A 35 10.97 -22.37 -4.44
N GLU A 36 10.66 -21.09 -4.61
CA GLU A 36 10.47 -20.18 -3.49
C GLU A 36 9.12 -20.48 -2.87
N ILE A 37 9.11 -20.90 -1.61
CA ILE A 37 7.88 -21.27 -0.93
C ILE A 37 7.78 -20.45 0.34
N LEU A 38 6.64 -19.81 0.52
CA LEU A 38 6.31 -19.11 1.76
C LEU A 38 4.84 -19.27 2.12
N ALA A 39 4.57 -19.01 3.38
CA ALA A 39 3.26 -18.85 3.97
C ALA A 39 3.16 -17.45 4.57
N ASP A 40 2.01 -16.81 4.36
CA ASP A 40 1.72 -15.48 4.89
C ASP A 40 0.26 -15.36 5.35
N ALA A 41 -0.04 -14.35 6.14
CA ALA A 41 -1.35 -14.12 6.73
C ALA A 41 -1.64 -12.62 6.87
N PRO A 42 -2.89 -12.17 6.90
CA PRO A 42 -3.18 -10.76 7.16
C PRO A 42 -2.67 -10.36 8.55
N HIS A 43 -2.25 -9.11 8.73
CA HIS A 43 -1.78 -8.61 10.03
C HIS A 43 -2.92 -8.48 11.08
N ARG A 44 -4.18 -8.37 10.63
CA ARG A 44 -5.38 -8.35 11.48
C ARG A 44 -6.56 -9.09 10.84
N LEU A 45 -7.58 -9.37 11.65
CA LEU A 45 -8.85 -9.92 11.17
C LEU A 45 -10.02 -9.06 11.62
N GLU A 46 -11.00 -8.94 10.74
CA GLU A 46 -12.33 -8.43 11.02
C GLU A 46 -13.12 -9.47 11.83
N PRO A 47 -13.94 -9.06 12.80
CA PRO A 47 -14.68 -10.00 13.65
C PRO A 47 -15.51 -11.00 12.84
N GLY A 48 -15.45 -12.27 13.26
CA GLY A 48 -16.22 -13.35 12.64
C GLY A 48 -15.68 -13.82 11.28
N THR A 49 -14.55 -13.29 10.80
CA THR A 49 -13.90 -13.79 9.58
C THR A 49 -12.93 -14.94 9.90
N PRO A 50 -12.90 -16.02 9.10
CA PRO A 50 -11.84 -17.02 9.21
C PRO A 50 -10.51 -16.39 8.83
N LEU A 51 -9.42 -16.86 9.42
CA LEU A 51 -8.08 -16.42 9.04
C LEU A 51 -7.65 -17.06 7.72
N PRO A 52 -7.43 -16.29 6.64
CA PRO A 52 -6.88 -16.84 5.40
C PRO A 52 -5.36 -16.99 5.52
N LEU A 53 -4.87 -18.22 5.67
CA LEU A 53 -3.44 -18.51 5.55
C LEU A 53 -3.09 -18.71 4.07
N LEU A 54 -2.35 -17.79 3.48
CA LEU A 54 -1.80 -17.93 2.13
C LEU A 54 -0.59 -18.83 2.17
N ILE A 55 -0.52 -19.78 1.23
CA ILE A 55 0.69 -20.55 0.92
C ILE A 55 0.94 -20.38 -0.57
N LEU A 56 2.14 -19.95 -0.94
CA LEU A 56 2.54 -19.90 -2.34
C LEU A 56 3.88 -20.56 -2.61
N ALA A 57 4.04 -20.99 -3.86
CA ALA A 57 5.28 -21.50 -4.42
C ALA A 57 5.54 -20.87 -5.79
N LYS A 58 6.61 -20.06 -5.92
CA LYS A 58 7.08 -19.47 -7.17
C LYS A 58 8.17 -20.34 -7.80
N ASP A 59 8.26 -20.30 -9.12
CA ASP A 59 9.25 -21.02 -9.94
C ASP A 59 9.20 -22.55 -9.80
N ALA A 60 8.07 -23.11 -9.37
CA ALA A 60 7.92 -24.56 -9.21
C ALA A 60 7.99 -25.32 -10.55
N HIS A 61 7.68 -24.68 -11.68
CA HIS A 61 7.94 -25.23 -13.01
C HIS A 61 9.44 -25.47 -13.31
N ARG A 62 10.35 -24.66 -12.74
CA ARG A 62 11.81 -24.80 -12.90
C ARG A 62 12.40 -25.77 -11.88
N TYR A 63 11.80 -25.83 -10.70
CA TYR A 63 12.22 -26.71 -9.63
C TYR A 63 11.06 -27.58 -9.11
N PRO A 64 10.51 -28.52 -9.90
CA PRO A 64 9.35 -29.29 -9.48
C PRO A 64 9.58 -30.05 -8.17
N CYS A 65 8.57 -30.02 -7.30
CA CYS A 65 8.54 -30.75 -6.03
C CYS A 65 7.09 -31.05 -5.62
N ALA A 66 6.90 -31.73 -4.50
CA ALA A 66 5.59 -31.94 -3.90
C ALA A 66 5.55 -31.31 -2.50
N LEU A 67 4.48 -30.55 -2.19
CA LEU A 67 4.17 -30.12 -0.83
C LEU A 67 3.46 -31.27 -0.12
N GLN A 68 4.18 -31.99 0.73
CA GLN A 68 3.72 -33.21 1.39
C GLN A 68 2.83 -32.94 2.59
N ASN A 69 3.19 -31.92 3.39
CA ASN A 69 2.44 -31.59 4.59
C ASN A 69 2.55 -30.09 4.91
N VAL A 70 1.44 -29.54 5.38
CA VAL A 70 1.35 -28.22 6.00
C VAL A 70 0.89 -28.43 7.43
N ARG A 71 1.78 -28.16 8.39
CA ARG A 71 1.47 -28.15 9.82
C ARG A 71 1.40 -26.72 10.30
N ILE A 72 0.34 -26.37 11.02
CA ILE A 72 0.09 -25.02 11.51
C ILE A 72 0.02 -25.08 13.02
N GLU A 73 0.69 -24.15 13.67
CA GLU A 73 0.68 -24.02 15.12
C GLU A 73 0.27 -22.61 15.51
N ILE A 74 -0.84 -22.50 16.23
CA ILE A 74 -1.39 -21.24 16.72
C ILE A 74 -1.08 -21.13 18.22
N ARG A 75 -0.52 -19.99 18.64
CA ARG A 75 -0.17 -19.73 20.04
C ARG A 75 -0.70 -18.39 20.52
N GLN A 76 -1.08 -18.36 21.79
CA GLN A 76 -1.37 -17.15 22.55
C GLN A 76 -1.09 -17.40 24.03
N GLY A 77 0.00 -16.82 24.57
CA GLY A 77 0.44 -17.11 25.93
C GLY A 77 0.69 -18.61 26.12
N SER A 78 -0.02 -19.25 27.05
CA SER A 78 0.04 -20.70 27.29
C SER A 78 -0.90 -21.52 26.40
N LYS A 79 -1.88 -20.89 25.75
CA LYS A 79 -2.83 -21.55 24.85
C LYS A 79 -2.12 -21.90 23.55
N ARG A 80 -2.25 -23.16 23.11
CA ARG A 80 -1.62 -23.69 21.90
C ARG A 80 -2.57 -24.64 21.19
N GLU A 81 -2.66 -24.51 19.87
CA GLU A 81 -3.38 -25.43 19.00
C GLU A 81 -2.47 -25.85 17.84
N ILE A 82 -2.51 -27.12 17.46
CA ILE A 82 -1.72 -27.67 16.35
C ILE A 82 -2.69 -28.31 15.36
N ARG A 83 -2.59 -27.90 14.11
CA ARG A 83 -3.31 -28.48 12.97
C ARG A 83 -2.30 -29.15 12.06
N ASN A 84 -2.48 -30.44 11.81
CA ASN A 84 -1.64 -31.19 10.87
C ASN A 84 -2.41 -31.42 9.57
N ASN A 85 -1.69 -31.60 8.46
CA ASN A 85 -2.28 -31.89 7.14
C ASN A 85 -3.35 -30.87 6.75
N ALA A 86 -3.00 -29.57 6.83
CA ALA A 86 -3.93 -28.49 6.54
C ALA A 86 -4.36 -28.40 5.05
N LEU A 87 -3.82 -29.28 4.21
CA LEU A 87 -4.22 -29.50 2.82
C LEU A 87 -4.51 -30.98 2.59
N GLU A 88 -5.45 -31.27 1.69
CA GLU A 88 -5.84 -32.64 1.35
C GLU A 88 -4.76 -33.34 0.52
N GLY A 89 -3.92 -34.12 1.21
CA GLY A 89 -2.86 -34.91 0.59
C GLY A 89 -1.75 -34.08 -0.07
N PRO A 90 -0.75 -34.77 -0.66
CA PRO A 90 0.38 -34.11 -1.29
C PRO A 90 -0.04 -33.25 -2.48
N GLN A 91 0.44 -32.02 -2.53
CA GLN A 91 0.16 -31.10 -3.63
C GLN A 91 1.34 -31.06 -4.62
N PRO A 92 1.13 -31.32 -5.92
CA PRO A 92 2.19 -31.16 -6.91
C PRO A 92 2.49 -29.68 -7.15
N LEU A 93 3.76 -29.31 -7.00
CA LEU A 93 4.26 -27.97 -7.29
C LEU A 93 5.04 -28.02 -8.61
N ALA A 94 4.41 -27.60 -9.70
CA ALA A 94 4.98 -27.65 -11.05
C ALA A 94 4.62 -26.44 -11.93
N GLN A 95 3.93 -25.43 -11.38
CA GLN A 95 3.50 -24.24 -12.11
C GLN A 95 4.48 -23.07 -11.88
N PRO A 96 4.48 -22.04 -12.75
CA PRO A 96 5.23 -20.80 -12.49
C PRO A 96 4.89 -20.16 -11.15
N LEU A 97 3.60 -20.11 -10.84
CA LEU A 97 3.08 -19.59 -9.59
C LEU A 97 1.97 -20.51 -9.10
N TRP A 98 2.23 -21.28 -8.04
CA TRP A 98 1.22 -22.07 -7.36
C TRP A 98 0.82 -21.38 -6.06
N TRP A 99 -0.47 -21.36 -5.72
CA TRP A 99 -0.92 -20.81 -4.44
C TRP A 99 -2.23 -21.43 -3.96
N ARG A 100 -2.44 -21.39 -2.64
CA ARG A 100 -3.68 -21.79 -1.96
C ARG A 100 -3.92 -20.91 -0.73
N ILE A 101 -5.20 -20.63 -0.45
CA ILE A 101 -5.64 -20.11 0.85
C ILE A 101 -6.17 -21.29 1.67
N VAL A 102 -5.62 -21.46 2.88
CA VAL A 102 -6.12 -22.36 3.90
C VAL A 102 -6.91 -21.54 4.91
N PRO A 103 -8.25 -21.61 4.93
CA PRO A 103 -9.04 -20.91 5.93
C PRO A 103 -8.86 -21.59 7.29
N LEU A 104 -8.49 -20.81 8.30
CA LEU A 104 -8.35 -21.27 9.67
C LEU A 104 -9.46 -20.68 10.53
N ASP A 105 -10.27 -21.55 11.14
CA ASP A 105 -11.19 -21.13 12.19
C ASP A 105 -10.41 -20.58 13.38
N VAL A 106 -10.60 -19.30 13.69
CA VAL A 106 -9.98 -18.63 14.84
C VAL A 106 -11.01 -18.07 15.82
N THR A 107 -12.28 -18.54 15.74
CA THR A 107 -13.39 -18.05 16.57
C THR A 107 -13.17 -18.18 18.07
N SER A 108 -12.31 -19.12 18.51
CA SER A 108 -11.97 -19.28 19.93
C SER A 108 -10.82 -18.37 20.42
N TRP A 109 -10.30 -17.49 19.57
CA TRP A 109 -9.16 -16.61 19.84
C TRP A 109 -9.58 -15.15 19.76
N SER A 110 -8.97 -14.29 20.57
CA SER A 110 -9.09 -12.83 20.47
C SER A 110 -7.79 -12.16 20.85
N GLY A 111 -7.47 -11.03 20.25
CA GLY A 111 -6.18 -10.35 20.42
C GLY A 111 -5.05 -10.94 19.57
N TRP A 112 -3.80 -10.70 19.96
CA TRP A 112 -2.63 -11.19 19.21
C TRP A 112 -2.49 -12.71 19.33
N ILE A 113 -2.38 -13.36 18.18
CA ILE A 113 -1.96 -14.76 18.04
C ILE A 113 -0.68 -14.85 17.22
N GLU A 114 0.11 -15.88 17.49
CA GLU A 114 1.29 -16.24 16.71
C GLU A 114 1.00 -17.50 15.89
N LEU A 115 1.31 -17.47 14.59
CA LEU A 115 1.20 -18.62 13.69
C LEU A 115 2.57 -19.06 13.23
N THR A 116 2.94 -20.29 13.57
CA THR A 116 4.09 -20.98 13.00
C THR A 116 3.60 -21.97 11.95
N VAL A 117 4.02 -21.79 10.70
CA VAL A 117 3.65 -22.67 9.60
C VAL A 117 4.85 -23.53 9.22
N LEU A 118 4.71 -24.85 9.32
CA LEU A 118 5.75 -25.80 8.92
C LEU A 118 5.35 -26.42 7.57
N LEU A 119 6.16 -26.14 6.56
CA LEU A 119 5.97 -26.57 5.18
C LEU A 119 6.95 -27.71 4.89
N THR A 120 6.45 -28.93 4.71
CA THR A 120 7.28 -30.08 4.35
C THR A 120 7.15 -30.35 2.86
N ILE A 121 8.25 -30.21 2.13
CA ILE A 121 8.34 -30.54 0.71
C ILE A 121 9.16 -31.79 0.47
N GLU A 122 8.86 -32.48 -0.62
CA GLU A 122 9.66 -33.58 -1.13
C GLU A 122 10.16 -33.28 -2.54
N ARG A 123 11.47 -33.46 -2.74
CA ARG A 123 12.10 -33.33 -4.05
C ARG A 123 13.14 -34.43 -4.21
N GLN A 124 13.06 -35.18 -5.31
CA GLN A 124 13.98 -36.29 -5.62
C GLN A 124 14.11 -37.30 -4.46
N GLY A 125 12.97 -37.69 -3.85
CA GLY A 125 12.92 -38.63 -2.73
C GLY A 125 13.45 -38.10 -1.40
N LYS A 126 13.78 -36.81 -1.30
CA LYS A 126 14.26 -36.17 -0.07
C LYS A 126 13.23 -35.19 0.46
N ALA A 127 12.77 -35.43 1.69
CA ALA A 127 11.89 -34.52 2.41
C ALA A 127 12.69 -33.43 3.14
N LYS A 128 12.19 -32.20 3.12
CA LYS A 128 12.71 -31.04 3.87
C LYS A 128 11.56 -30.24 4.45
N THR A 129 11.74 -29.72 5.66
CA THR A 129 10.73 -28.90 6.35
C THR A 129 11.25 -27.48 6.56
N TYR A 130 10.41 -26.49 6.27
CA TYR A 130 10.68 -25.07 6.37
C TYR A 130 9.69 -24.38 7.31
N SER A 131 10.14 -23.35 8.03
CA SER A 131 9.29 -22.55 8.93
C SER A 131 8.88 -21.26 8.25
N SER A 132 7.61 -21.19 7.85
CA SER A 132 6.92 -20.10 7.15
C SER A 132 7.49 -19.73 5.79
N ASP A 133 8.78 -19.89 5.54
CA ASP A 133 9.38 -19.73 4.22
C ASP A 133 10.67 -20.55 4.09
N ASN A 134 11.10 -20.74 2.85
CA ASN A 134 12.32 -21.48 2.54
C ASN A 134 13.49 -20.59 2.11
N HIS A 135 13.38 -19.27 2.34
CA HIS A 135 14.43 -18.31 2.05
C HIS A 135 15.61 -18.54 2.98
N ARG A 136 16.83 -18.44 2.45
CA ARG A 136 18.02 -18.54 3.29
C ARG A 136 18.10 -17.31 4.18
N THR A 137 18.53 -17.49 5.43
CA THR A 137 18.76 -16.42 6.42
C THR A 137 17.51 -15.66 6.90
N SER A 138 16.31 -16.03 6.46
CA SER A 138 15.08 -15.51 7.09
C SER A 138 15.03 -15.95 8.56
N SER A 139 14.41 -15.13 9.41
CA SER A 139 14.34 -15.43 10.85
C SER A 139 13.52 -16.67 11.17
N GLY A 140 12.61 -17.07 10.28
CA GLY A 140 11.61 -18.12 10.53
C GLY A 140 10.68 -17.80 11.70
N ARG A 141 10.65 -16.54 12.19
CA ARG A 141 9.81 -16.12 13.32
C ARG A 141 8.33 -16.31 12.96
N PRO A 142 7.44 -16.59 13.95
CA PRO A 142 6.01 -16.75 13.70
C PRO A 142 5.38 -15.52 13.02
N LEU A 143 4.34 -15.74 12.22
CA LEU A 143 3.45 -14.68 11.76
C LEU A 143 2.63 -14.17 12.94
N ARG A 144 2.35 -12.87 13.02
CA ARG A 144 1.58 -12.25 14.11
C ARG A 144 0.28 -11.67 13.57
N VAL A 145 -0.85 -12.17 14.05
CA VAL A 145 -2.17 -11.72 13.60
C VAL A 145 -2.95 -11.20 14.78
N PHE A 146 -3.56 -10.03 14.62
CA PHE A 146 -4.51 -9.50 15.58
C PHE A 146 -5.94 -9.95 15.24
N VAL A 147 -6.49 -10.88 16.04
CA VAL A 147 -7.89 -11.32 15.92
C VAL A 147 -8.77 -10.32 16.65
N SER A 148 -9.39 -9.41 15.91
CA SER A 148 -10.15 -8.33 16.53
C SER A 148 -11.54 -8.78 16.99
N GLU A 149 -11.97 -8.20 18.11
CA GLU A 149 -13.36 -8.25 18.60
C GLU A 149 -14.21 -7.08 18.07
N ASN A 150 -13.56 -6.08 17.47
CA ASN A 150 -14.18 -4.84 16.99
C ASN A 150 -14.02 -4.69 15.46
N PRO A 151 -15.08 -4.28 14.74
CA PRO A 151 -14.92 -3.98 13.32
C PRO A 151 -14.02 -2.76 13.11
N LEU A 152 -13.45 -2.63 11.89
CA LEU A 152 -12.80 -1.36 11.53
C LEU A 152 -13.76 -0.18 11.73
N PRO A 153 -13.29 0.93 12.34
CA PRO A 153 -14.05 2.17 12.41
C PRO A 153 -14.54 2.57 11.01
N ARG A 154 -15.86 2.67 10.82
CA ARG A 154 -16.45 2.97 9.51
C ARG A 154 -17.79 3.68 9.62
N PHE A 155 -18.08 4.51 8.62
CA PHE A 155 -19.41 5.06 8.36
C PHE A 155 -20.11 4.22 7.28
N ALA A 156 -21.44 4.28 7.21
CA ALA A 156 -22.21 3.49 6.24
C ALA A 156 -21.79 3.72 4.77
N ASN A 157 -21.32 4.92 4.46
CA ASN A 157 -20.88 5.33 3.12
C ASN A 157 -19.35 5.38 2.97
N LEU A 158 -18.59 4.91 3.97
CA LEU A 158 -17.13 4.90 3.96
C LEU A 158 -16.62 3.50 3.62
N TYR A 159 -15.80 3.42 2.60
CA TYR A 159 -15.12 2.20 2.18
C TYR A 159 -13.62 2.38 2.37
N LEU A 160 -12.99 1.48 3.12
CA LEU A 160 -11.55 1.51 3.43
C LEU A 160 -10.80 0.58 2.49
N GLY A 161 -9.60 0.98 2.05
CA GLY A 161 -8.77 0.18 1.18
C GLY A 161 -7.31 0.59 1.18
N ASP A 162 -6.51 -0.18 0.45
CA ASP A 162 -5.09 0.10 0.23
C ASP A 162 -4.88 0.73 -1.14
N ALA A 163 -4.36 1.95 -1.22
CA ALA A 163 -4.24 2.67 -2.49
C ALA A 163 -2.93 2.39 -3.24
N HIS A 164 -2.03 1.55 -2.72
CA HIS A 164 -0.76 1.26 -3.40
C HIS A 164 -0.30 -0.16 -3.06
N THR A 165 -0.47 -1.09 -4.01
CA THR A 165 -0.11 -2.51 -3.83
C THR A 165 0.36 -3.13 -5.14
N HIS A 166 1.25 -4.11 -5.03
CA HIS A 166 1.81 -4.84 -6.17
C HIS A 166 1.29 -6.28 -6.19
N SER A 167 0.92 -6.73 -7.38
CA SER A 167 0.43 -8.07 -7.63
C SER A 167 1.48 -8.96 -8.29
N SER A 168 1.12 -10.18 -8.63
CA SER A 168 1.99 -11.11 -9.36
C SER A 168 2.38 -10.64 -10.77
N TYR A 169 1.90 -9.48 -11.22
CA TYR A 169 2.34 -8.86 -12.47
C TYR A 169 3.59 -7.99 -12.29
N THR A 170 3.85 -7.46 -11.10
CA THR A 170 5.20 -7.09 -10.66
C THR A 170 5.97 -8.39 -10.46
N ASP A 171 6.89 -8.68 -11.37
CA ASP A 171 7.70 -9.90 -11.39
C ASP A 171 9.00 -9.59 -12.13
N ASP A 172 9.97 -9.05 -11.40
CA ASP A 172 11.31 -8.76 -11.91
C ASP A 172 12.42 -9.46 -11.10
N GLN A 173 13.67 -9.08 -11.33
CA GLN A 173 14.84 -9.71 -10.70
C GLN A 173 14.97 -9.36 -9.21
N VAL A 174 14.12 -8.48 -8.76
CA VAL A 174 14.14 -7.78 -7.51
C VAL A 174 12.77 -7.94 -6.90
N GLU A 175 11.69 -7.44 -7.49
CA GLU A 175 10.36 -7.28 -6.90
C GLU A 175 9.34 -8.31 -7.41
N PHE A 176 8.49 -8.81 -6.50
CA PHE A 176 7.43 -9.75 -6.83
C PHE A 176 6.20 -9.54 -5.93
N GLY A 177 5.01 -9.39 -6.51
CA GLY A 177 3.78 -9.20 -5.74
C GLY A 177 2.91 -10.46 -5.59
N SER A 178 1.80 -10.33 -4.84
CA SER A 178 0.91 -11.46 -4.56
C SER A 178 -0.14 -11.69 -5.66
N PRO A 179 -0.66 -12.93 -5.85
CA PRO A 179 -1.81 -13.15 -6.73
C PRO A 179 -3.00 -12.26 -6.33
N MET A 180 -3.62 -11.54 -7.27
CA MET A 180 -4.71 -10.58 -6.96
C MET A 180 -5.89 -11.25 -6.26
N LYS A 181 -6.27 -12.47 -6.70
CA LYS A 181 -7.34 -13.24 -6.06
C LYS A 181 -7.01 -13.62 -4.60
N ALA A 182 -5.74 -13.89 -4.30
CA ALA A 182 -5.32 -14.12 -2.92
C ALA A 182 -5.42 -12.82 -2.11
N ALA A 183 -4.87 -11.72 -2.63
CA ALA A 183 -4.93 -10.41 -2.01
C ALA A 183 -6.37 -9.99 -1.69
N LEU A 184 -7.34 -10.25 -2.58
CA LEU A 184 -8.77 -10.00 -2.33
C LEU A 184 -9.29 -10.74 -1.10
N GLY A 185 -8.96 -12.04 -0.95
CA GLY A 185 -9.36 -12.83 0.21
C GLY A 185 -8.76 -12.29 1.52
N LEU A 186 -7.48 -11.92 1.50
CA LEU A 186 -6.81 -11.34 2.66
C LEU A 186 -7.36 -9.93 2.98
N CYS A 187 -7.55 -9.08 1.97
CA CYS A 187 -8.14 -7.75 2.07
C CYS A 187 -9.52 -7.77 2.75
N ARG A 188 -10.41 -8.67 2.30
CA ARG A 188 -11.74 -8.86 2.91
C ARG A 188 -11.66 -9.34 4.36
N SER A 189 -10.74 -10.25 4.67
CA SER A 189 -10.54 -10.71 6.05
C SER A 189 -10.07 -9.60 6.98
N MET A 190 -9.44 -8.54 6.47
CA MET A 190 -9.12 -7.31 7.20
C MET A 190 -10.26 -6.28 7.16
N GLY A 191 -11.48 -6.62 6.73
CA GLY A 191 -12.60 -5.67 6.71
C GLY A 191 -12.43 -4.50 5.75
N LEU A 192 -11.46 -4.59 4.82
CA LEU A 192 -11.26 -3.64 3.73
C LEU A 192 -12.20 -3.99 2.57
N SER A 193 -12.51 -2.97 1.77
CA SER A 193 -13.48 -3.05 0.68
C SER A 193 -12.86 -2.88 -0.71
N PHE A 194 -11.64 -2.35 -0.79
CA PHE A 194 -10.93 -2.24 -2.07
C PHE A 194 -9.42 -2.28 -1.89
N PHE A 195 -8.70 -2.52 -2.99
CA PHE A 195 -7.29 -2.18 -3.11
C PHE A 195 -6.98 -1.71 -4.53
N CYS A 196 -5.96 -0.88 -4.67
CA CYS A 196 -5.44 -0.43 -5.96
C CYS A 196 -4.21 -1.26 -6.32
N VAL A 197 -4.25 -1.92 -7.46
CA VAL A 197 -3.13 -2.69 -7.99
C VAL A 197 -2.36 -1.82 -8.95
N THR A 198 -1.13 -1.46 -8.58
CA THR A 198 -0.29 -0.49 -9.26
C THR A 198 1.07 -1.11 -9.56
N ASP A 199 1.06 -2.23 -10.28
CA ASP A 199 2.29 -2.87 -10.74
C ASP A 199 3.13 -1.91 -11.59
N HIS A 200 4.45 -2.10 -11.59
CA HIS A 200 5.35 -1.22 -12.33
C HIS A 200 5.16 -1.36 -13.84
N SER A 201 5.22 -0.23 -14.55
CA SER A 201 5.08 -0.21 -16.01
C SER A 201 6.08 -1.13 -16.72
N TYR A 202 7.32 -1.18 -16.23
CA TYR A 202 8.38 -2.00 -16.84
C TYR A 202 8.11 -3.51 -16.69
N ASP A 203 7.38 -3.94 -15.66
CA ASP A 203 6.99 -5.35 -15.53
C ASP A 203 5.81 -5.72 -16.41
N LEU A 204 4.91 -4.77 -16.64
CA LEU A 204 3.66 -4.95 -17.38
C LEU A 204 3.87 -5.02 -18.89
N ASP A 205 5.01 -4.53 -19.40
CA ASP A 205 5.36 -4.63 -20.82
C ASP A 205 6.13 -5.89 -21.19
N ASP A 206 6.52 -6.71 -20.21
CA ASP A 206 7.36 -7.88 -20.45
C ASP A 206 6.67 -9.08 -21.09
N HIS A 207 7.49 -10.00 -21.60
CA HIS A 207 7.06 -11.36 -21.92
C HIS A 207 6.56 -12.09 -20.66
N ALA A 208 5.46 -12.86 -20.78
CA ALA A 208 4.90 -13.66 -19.67
C ALA A 208 5.85 -14.72 -19.07
N HIS A 209 6.96 -15.02 -19.75
CA HIS A 209 7.95 -16.01 -19.30
C HIS A 209 9.36 -15.40 -19.14
N SER A 210 9.49 -14.07 -19.26
CA SER A 210 10.79 -13.40 -19.20
C SER A 210 10.62 -11.95 -18.80
N TYR A 211 11.08 -11.60 -17.60
CA TYR A 211 11.09 -10.27 -17.00
C TYR A 211 12.26 -9.35 -17.44
N LEU A 212 12.86 -9.66 -18.58
CA LEU A 212 14.05 -8.98 -19.12
C LEU A 212 13.84 -8.54 -20.58
N VAL A 213 12.67 -8.85 -21.13
CA VAL A 213 12.41 -8.72 -22.55
C VAL A 213 11.00 -8.17 -22.68
N ASN A 214 10.94 -6.91 -23.10
CA ASN A 214 9.68 -6.24 -23.38
C ASN A 214 8.99 -6.92 -24.58
N HIS A 215 7.68 -7.07 -24.51
CA HIS A 215 6.81 -7.63 -25.53
C HIS A 215 5.94 -6.52 -26.15
N PRO A 216 6.07 -6.20 -27.45
CA PRO A 216 5.41 -5.04 -28.05
C PRO A 216 3.86 -5.11 -28.02
N GLU A 217 3.29 -6.32 -27.98
CA GLU A 217 1.83 -6.51 -27.87
C GLU A 217 1.28 -6.47 -26.43
N LEU A 218 2.11 -6.25 -25.41
CA LEU A 218 1.73 -6.09 -24.00
C LEU A 218 0.80 -7.20 -23.44
N PRO A 219 1.15 -8.49 -23.57
CA PRO A 219 0.31 -9.59 -23.11
C PRO A 219 0.09 -9.57 -21.59
N LYS A 220 1.11 -9.20 -20.79
CA LYS A 220 0.99 -9.05 -19.33
C LYS A 220 -0.01 -7.96 -18.96
N TRP A 221 0.12 -6.75 -19.52
CA TRP A 221 -0.87 -5.68 -19.34
C TRP A 221 -2.29 -6.10 -19.70
N LYS A 222 -2.50 -6.79 -20.82
CA LYS A 222 -3.82 -7.26 -21.24
C LYS A 222 -4.40 -8.28 -20.25
N ALA A 223 -3.60 -9.26 -19.83
CA ALA A 223 -4.01 -10.25 -18.83
C ALA A 223 -4.32 -9.60 -17.47
N PHE A 224 -3.52 -8.62 -17.04
CA PHE A 224 -3.78 -7.81 -15.85
C PHE A 224 -5.16 -7.13 -15.93
N GLN A 225 -5.47 -6.49 -17.05
CA GLN A 225 -6.76 -5.81 -17.27
C GLN A 225 -7.94 -6.79 -17.24
N GLU A 226 -7.78 -7.96 -17.85
CA GLU A 226 -8.77 -9.03 -17.87
C GLU A 226 -9.02 -9.60 -16.47
N GLU A 227 -7.97 -9.93 -15.71
CA GLU A 227 -8.10 -10.45 -14.35
C GLU A 227 -8.80 -9.45 -13.42
N VAL A 228 -8.52 -8.15 -13.53
CA VAL A 228 -9.26 -7.12 -12.77
C VAL A 228 -10.74 -7.09 -13.16
N ASN A 229 -11.10 -7.26 -14.44
CA ASN A 229 -12.51 -7.35 -14.84
C ASN A 229 -13.17 -8.59 -14.20
N GLU A 230 -12.55 -9.76 -14.33
CA GLU A 230 -13.07 -11.02 -13.79
C GLU A 230 -13.29 -10.95 -12.26
N LEU A 231 -12.33 -10.38 -11.54
CA LEU A 231 -12.43 -10.22 -10.09
C LEU A 231 -13.56 -9.27 -9.70
N ASN A 232 -13.73 -8.14 -10.41
CA ASN A 232 -14.80 -7.19 -10.11
C ASN A 232 -16.19 -7.73 -10.50
N GLU A 233 -16.29 -8.52 -11.58
CA GLU A 233 -17.55 -9.17 -11.98
C GLU A 233 -17.95 -10.32 -11.04
N GLY A 234 -16.97 -11.03 -10.47
CA GLY A 234 -17.21 -12.17 -9.60
C GLY A 234 -17.40 -11.86 -8.10
N HIS A 235 -17.25 -10.59 -7.68
CA HIS A 235 -17.13 -10.24 -6.27
C HIS A 235 -17.89 -8.96 -5.88
N ASP A 236 -19.20 -9.09 -5.65
CA ASP A 236 -20.05 -8.02 -5.11
C ASP A 236 -19.51 -7.40 -3.81
N GLY A 237 -19.74 -6.10 -3.64
CA GLY A 237 -19.38 -5.37 -2.42
C GLY A 237 -17.87 -5.21 -2.22
N PHE A 238 -17.08 -5.35 -3.28
CA PHE A 238 -15.64 -5.15 -3.27
C PHE A 238 -15.16 -4.54 -4.60
N ALA A 239 -14.05 -3.81 -4.59
CA ALA A 239 -13.45 -3.29 -5.80
C ALA A 239 -11.94 -3.57 -5.86
N VAL A 240 -11.50 -4.21 -6.95
CA VAL A 240 -10.09 -4.19 -7.37
C VAL A 240 -9.95 -3.01 -8.32
N VAL A 241 -9.17 -2.00 -7.92
CA VAL A 241 -8.94 -0.82 -8.76
C VAL A 241 -7.71 -1.08 -9.61
N ARG A 242 -7.88 -1.15 -10.94
CA ARG A 242 -6.73 -1.24 -11.83
C ARG A 242 -5.89 0.02 -11.73
N GLY A 243 -4.60 -0.14 -11.84
CA GLY A 243 -3.69 0.97 -11.95
C GLY A 243 -2.33 0.55 -12.48
N GLU A 244 -1.42 1.51 -12.44
CA GLU A 244 -0.06 1.40 -12.95
C GLU A 244 0.82 2.33 -12.12
N GLU A 245 1.98 1.87 -11.67
CA GLU A 245 3.03 2.73 -11.14
C GLU A 245 4.06 3.03 -12.23
N VAL A 246 3.95 4.22 -12.81
CA VAL A 246 4.80 4.65 -13.92
C VAL A 246 6.04 5.35 -13.41
N SER A 247 7.21 4.79 -13.74
CA SER A 247 8.47 5.51 -13.63
C SER A 247 8.56 6.58 -14.69
N CYS A 248 8.50 7.85 -14.28
CA CYS A 248 8.46 8.99 -15.18
C CYS A 248 9.43 10.09 -14.74
N ARG A 249 9.74 10.99 -15.67
CA ARG A 249 10.71 12.07 -15.43
C ARG A 249 10.07 13.24 -14.69
N ASN A 250 10.69 13.66 -13.60
CA ASN A 250 10.41 14.92 -12.92
C ASN A 250 10.97 16.14 -13.69
N GLY A 251 10.76 17.35 -13.17
CA GLY A 251 11.16 18.61 -13.80
C GLY A 251 12.67 18.77 -14.04
N VAL A 252 13.52 17.97 -13.38
CA VAL A 252 14.98 17.93 -13.60
C VAL A 252 15.43 16.70 -14.40
N GLY A 253 14.49 15.93 -14.94
CA GLY A 253 14.78 14.77 -15.79
C GLY A 253 15.16 13.49 -15.05
N LYS A 254 14.92 13.43 -13.73
CA LYS A 254 15.16 12.24 -12.89
C LYS A 254 13.88 11.42 -12.71
N ASN A 255 14.03 10.13 -12.47
CA ASN A 255 12.90 9.23 -12.34
C ASN A 255 12.23 9.39 -10.98
N VAL A 256 10.91 9.55 -11.02
CA VAL A 256 9.99 9.48 -9.89
C VAL A 256 8.86 8.54 -10.26
N HIS A 257 8.09 8.08 -9.28
CA HIS A 257 6.98 7.17 -9.51
C HIS A 257 5.62 7.89 -9.43
N LEU A 258 4.76 7.62 -10.42
CA LEU A 258 3.43 8.18 -10.56
C LEU A 258 2.39 7.05 -10.61
N LEU A 259 1.43 7.08 -9.67
CA LEU A 259 0.32 6.14 -9.64
C LEU A 259 -0.80 6.64 -10.55
N LEU A 260 -1.27 5.78 -11.45
CA LEU A 260 -2.42 6.03 -12.32
C LEU A 260 -3.55 5.06 -11.98
N TYR A 261 -4.61 5.53 -11.34
CA TYR A 261 -5.77 4.71 -11.01
C TYR A 261 -6.84 4.75 -12.10
N GLY A 262 -7.39 3.60 -12.45
CA GLY A 262 -8.44 3.44 -13.45
C GLY A 262 -7.95 3.48 -14.91
N THR A 263 -6.65 3.49 -15.15
CA THR A 263 -6.12 3.56 -16.52
C THR A 263 -6.30 2.24 -17.27
N ARG A 264 -6.76 2.34 -18.53
CA ARG A 264 -6.79 1.24 -19.52
C ARG A 264 -5.73 1.43 -20.61
N GLN A 265 -5.07 2.58 -20.60
CA GLN A 265 -3.93 2.89 -21.44
C GLN A 265 -2.66 2.56 -20.65
N PHE A 266 -1.75 1.83 -21.29
CA PHE A 266 -0.43 1.53 -20.77
C PHE A 266 0.52 2.73 -21.02
N PHE A 267 1.36 3.07 -20.04
CA PHE A 267 2.38 4.10 -20.15
C PHE A 267 3.77 3.52 -19.90
N ALA A 268 4.62 3.52 -20.91
CA ALA A 268 5.99 3.01 -20.75
C ALA A 268 6.78 3.81 -19.69
N GLY A 269 7.52 3.10 -18.85
CA GLY A 269 8.30 3.69 -17.77
C GLY A 269 9.51 2.84 -17.41
N SER A 270 10.47 2.69 -18.32
CA SER A 270 11.61 1.76 -18.15
C SER A 270 12.79 2.33 -17.35
N GLY A 271 12.72 3.61 -16.97
CA GLY A 271 13.89 4.38 -16.53
C GLY A 271 14.62 3.85 -15.30
N ASP A 272 13.96 3.09 -14.43
CA ASP A 272 14.58 2.54 -13.23
C ASP A 272 14.30 1.04 -12.99
N GLY A 273 13.71 0.34 -13.97
CA GLY A 273 13.46 -1.11 -13.92
C GLY A 273 14.72 -1.98 -14.06
N ALA A 274 15.90 -1.37 -14.18
CA ALA A 274 17.21 -2.04 -14.23
C ALA A 274 17.43 -3.10 -15.35
N GLU A 275 16.46 -3.32 -16.24
CA GLU A 275 16.57 -4.23 -17.39
C GLU A 275 17.71 -3.85 -18.34
N ARG A 276 17.93 -2.53 -18.51
CA ARG A 276 18.95 -1.97 -19.40
C ARG A 276 19.92 -1.11 -18.61
N TRP A 277 21.00 -1.72 -18.16
CA TRP A 277 22.06 -1.07 -17.37
C TRP A 277 22.42 0.32 -17.89
N LEU A 278 22.37 1.30 -16.99
CA LEU A 278 22.75 2.70 -17.19
C LEU A 278 21.89 3.48 -18.20
N ARG A 279 20.87 2.87 -18.81
CA ARG A 279 19.86 3.57 -19.62
C ARG A 279 18.69 3.98 -18.74
N THR A 280 18.95 4.95 -17.88
CA THR A 280 18.06 5.27 -16.75
C THR A 280 17.04 6.36 -17.03
N ARG A 281 16.71 6.62 -18.30
CA ARG A 281 15.83 7.73 -18.66
C ARG A 281 14.48 7.16 -19.08
N SER A 282 13.44 7.37 -18.27
CA SER A 282 12.07 7.02 -18.63
C SER A 282 11.60 7.71 -19.90
N GLU A 283 10.61 7.12 -20.57
CA GLU A 283 10.03 7.52 -21.85
C GLU A 283 9.18 8.78 -21.72
N HIS A 284 8.44 8.90 -20.62
CA HIS A 284 7.55 10.02 -20.35
C HIS A 284 7.99 10.84 -19.14
N SER A 285 7.66 12.12 -19.16
CA SER A 285 7.65 13.02 -18.01
C SER A 285 6.28 13.03 -17.35
N ILE A 286 6.21 13.53 -16.12
CA ILE A 286 4.94 13.73 -15.40
C ILE A 286 3.95 14.51 -16.27
N ALA A 287 4.37 15.66 -16.84
CA ALA A 287 3.50 16.51 -17.63
C ALA A 287 2.96 15.82 -18.90
N GLU A 288 3.79 15.02 -19.58
CA GLU A 288 3.37 14.25 -20.76
C GLU A 288 2.31 13.21 -20.41
N ILE A 289 2.49 12.46 -19.31
CA ILE A 289 1.49 11.48 -18.85
C ILE A 289 0.19 12.18 -18.47
N ILE A 290 0.27 13.27 -17.71
CA ILE A 290 -0.92 14.01 -17.26
C ILE A 290 -1.72 14.57 -18.45
N GLN A 291 -1.05 14.98 -19.53
CA GLN A 291 -1.71 15.45 -20.75
C GLN A 291 -2.38 14.32 -21.54
N GLN A 292 -1.82 13.11 -21.48
CA GLN A 292 -2.28 11.95 -22.27
C GLN A 292 -3.32 11.09 -21.55
N LYS A 293 -3.29 11.02 -20.22
CA LYS A 293 -4.21 10.17 -19.45
C LYS A 293 -5.66 10.55 -19.69
N GLY A 294 -6.55 9.55 -19.63
CA GLY A 294 -7.99 9.79 -19.73
C GLY A 294 -8.52 10.67 -18.59
N MET A 295 -9.64 11.38 -18.84
CA MET A 295 -10.29 12.24 -17.84
C MET A 295 -10.77 11.49 -16.59
N ASN A 296 -11.03 10.18 -16.72
CA ASN A 296 -11.46 9.31 -15.64
C ASN A 296 -10.30 8.61 -14.91
N VAL A 297 -9.04 8.94 -15.25
CA VAL A 297 -7.85 8.42 -14.58
C VAL A 297 -7.40 9.39 -13.50
N ALA A 298 -7.20 8.91 -12.29
CA ALA A 298 -6.66 9.69 -11.19
C ALA A 298 -5.13 9.50 -11.10
N ALA A 299 -4.37 10.59 -11.05
CA ALA A 299 -2.91 10.57 -11.02
C ALA A 299 -2.35 11.09 -9.68
N TYR A 300 -1.50 10.30 -9.05
CA TYR A 300 -0.94 10.58 -7.73
C TYR A 300 0.59 10.46 -7.73
N ALA A 301 1.26 11.41 -7.07
CA ALA A 301 2.69 11.29 -6.77
C ALA A 301 2.90 10.16 -5.74
N ALA A 302 3.56 9.07 -6.14
CA ALA A 302 3.87 7.94 -5.25
C ALA A 302 4.99 8.34 -4.29
N HIS A 303 4.86 7.94 -3.01
CA HIS A 303 5.89 8.06 -1.94
C HIS A 303 6.84 9.27 -2.08
N ALA A 304 6.25 10.44 -2.31
CA ALA A 304 6.88 11.54 -3.05
C ALA A 304 8.19 12.09 -2.46
N HIS A 305 8.34 11.97 -1.14
CA HIS A 305 9.47 12.48 -0.35
C HIS A 305 10.20 11.38 0.42
N GLU A 306 10.01 10.11 0.07
CA GLU A 306 10.79 9.04 0.66
C GLU A 306 12.28 9.16 0.30
N HIS A 307 13.13 8.73 1.24
CA HIS A 307 14.56 8.84 1.04
C HIS A 307 15.05 7.88 -0.05
N VAL A 308 15.46 8.45 -1.19
CA VAL A 308 16.14 7.71 -2.27
C VAL A 308 17.64 7.58 -1.96
N PRO A 309 18.18 6.36 -1.77
CA PRO A 309 19.60 6.14 -1.51
C PRO A 309 20.50 6.66 -2.63
N TYR A 310 21.69 7.17 -2.29
CA TYR A 310 22.64 7.78 -3.23
C TYR A 310 22.93 6.89 -4.46
N LEU A 311 23.12 5.58 -4.26
CA LEU A 311 23.41 4.66 -5.36
C LEU A 311 22.23 4.50 -6.32
N GLN A 312 20.99 4.54 -5.83
CA GLN A 312 19.82 4.52 -6.71
C GLN A 312 19.72 5.82 -7.52
N ARG A 313 20.06 6.97 -6.92
CA ARG A 313 20.14 8.25 -7.64
C ARG A 313 21.18 8.23 -8.77
N LEU A 314 22.32 7.59 -8.51
CA LEU A 314 23.42 7.49 -9.47
C LEU A 314 23.16 6.44 -10.56
N LEU A 315 22.70 5.24 -10.19
CA LEU A 315 22.69 4.07 -11.06
C LEU A 315 21.33 3.78 -11.70
N LEU A 316 20.24 4.30 -11.13
CA LEU A 316 18.87 4.15 -11.63
C LEU A 316 18.21 5.50 -11.96
N GLY A 317 18.93 6.61 -11.77
CA GLY A 317 18.40 7.95 -12.04
C GLY A 317 17.22 8.36 -11.16
N ARG A 318 16.94 7.64 -10.06
CA ARG A 318 15.84 7.93 -9.13
C ARG A 318 16.06 9.26 -8.39
N ASP A 319 14.99 9.96 -8.07
CA ASP A 319 14.99 11.14 -7.20
C ASP A 319 13.63 11.30 -6.51
N THR A 320 13.48 12.37 -5.72
CA THR A 320 12.20 12.74 -5.09
C THR A 320 11.41 13.71 -5.96
N TRP A 321 10.11 13.82 -5.68
CA TRP A 321 9.27 14.87 -6.25
C TRP A 321 9.70 16.25 -5.73
N SER A 322 9.69 17.26 -6.62
CA SER A 322 9.89 18.64 -6.20
C SER A 322 8.57 19.36 -5.93
N ASP A 323 8.67 20.46 -5.18
CA ASP A 323 7.58 21.41 -4.97
C ASP A 323 6.98 21.93 -6.30
N GLN A 324 7.77 21.98 -7.39
CA GLN A 324 7.29 22.39 -8.72
C GLN A 324 6.53 21.26 -9.42
N ASP A 325 7.01 20.01 -9.31
CA ASP A 325 6.34 18.84 -9.88
C ASP A 325 4.94 18.66 -9.30
N LEU A 326 4.78 18.87 -7.99
CA LEU A 326 3.49 18.82 -7.30
C LEU A 326 2.50 19.92 -7.76
N GLN A 327 2.98 20.96 -8.45
CA GLN A 327 2.14 22.00 -9.04
C GLN A 327 1.67 21.67 -10.47
N THR A 328 2.09 20.54 -11.04
CA THR A 328 1.67 20.13 -12.40
C THR A 328 0.15 20.15 -12.53
N GLU A 329 -0.38 20.93 -13.48
CA GLU A 329 -1.82 21.01 -13.75
C GLU A 329 -2.33 19.63 -14.16
N GLY A 330 -3.46 19.20 -13.60
CA GLY A 330 -4.02 17.86 -13.85
C GLY A 330 -3.47 16.73 -12.97
N LEU A 331 -2.45 16.95 -12.14
CA LEU A 331 -2.10 16.02 -11.04
C LEU A 331 -3.18 16.10 -9.94
N GLN A 332 -3.76 14.96 -9.56
CA GLN A 332 -4.86 14.89 -8.58
C GLN A 332 -4.34 14.85 -7.14
N GLY A 333 -3.23 14.17 -6.86
CA GLY A 333 -2.82 14.00 -5.48
C GLY A 333 -1.40 13.51 -5.21
N ILE A 334 -1.17 13.16 -3.96
CA ILE A 334 0.10 12.74 -3.37
C ILE A 334 -0.12 11.62 -2.35
N GLN A 335 0.74 10.60 -2.39
CA GLN A 335 0.87 9.59 -1.36
C GLN A 335 2.04 9.98 -0.44
N PHE A 336 1.74 10.48 0.76
CA PHE A 336 2.77 10.75 1.77
C PHE A 336 2.75 9.73 2.93
N LEU A 337 1.70 8.90 3.04
CA LEU A 337 1.67 7.80 4.01
C LEU A 337 1.79 6.49 3.25
N ASN A 338 3.02 5.98 3.16
CA ASN A 338 3.38 4.78 2.43
C ASN A 338 3.99 3.72 3.36
N GLY A 339 3.14 2.91 4.01
CA GLY A 339 3.59 1.78 4.83
C GLY A 339 4.38 2.08 6.12
N LYS A 340 4.80 3.33 6.36
CA LYS A 340 5.61 3.76 7.51
C LYS A 340 5.40 5.24 7.86
N ILE A 341 5.68 5.59 9.12
CA ILE A 341 5.62 6.97 9.65
C ILE A 341 7.06 7.41 9.96
N ASP A 342 7.79 7.83 8.94
CA ASP A 342 9.19 8.24 9.00
C ASP A 342 9.39 9.72 8.62
N ASP A 343 10.64 10.12 8.33
CA ASP A 343 10.95 11.47 7.86
C ASP A 343 10.35 11.77 6.48
N GLY A 344 10.21 10.76 5.62
CA GLY A 344 9.57 10.87 4.32
C GLY A 344 8.08 11.19 4.44
N PHE A 345 7.39 10.54 5.39
CA PHE A 345 6.01 10.88 5.74
C PHE A 345 5.87 12.35 6.17
N ARG A 346 6.74 12.82 7.09
CA ARG A 346 6.67 14.20 7.60
C ARG A 346 6.94 15.21 6.47
N SER A 347 8.01 14.99 5.70
CA SER A 347 8.38 15.86 4.58
C SER A 347 7.31 15.89 3.48
N GLY A 348 6.73 14.73 3.15
CA GLY A 348 5.65 14.61 2.16
C GLY A 348 4.37 15.31 2.60
N LYS A 349 3.99 15.20 3.88
CA LYS A 349 2.85 15.94 4.45
C LYS A 349 3.10 17.45 4.40
N GLU A 350 4.30 17.92 4.73
CA GLU A 350 4.65 19.33 4.62
C GLU A 350 4.59 19.84 3.17
N ALA A 351 5.08 19.04 2.21
CA ALA A 351 5.00 19.37 0.79
C ALA A 351 3.55 19.45 0.30
N TRP A 352 2.70 18.52 0.74
CA TRP A 352 1.27 18.55 0.50
C TRP A 352 0.63 19.85 1.01
N VAL A 353 0.88 20.22 2.27
CA VAL A 353 0.37 21.47 2.86
C VAL A 353 0.88 22.69 2.09
N ARG A 354 2.18 22.75 1.73
CA ARG A 354 2.71 23.85 0.89
C ARG A 354 2.01 23.94 -0.46
N ALA A 355 1.69 22.81 -1.09
CA ALA A 355 0.95 22.78 -2.34
C ALA A 355 -0.48 23.31 -2.17
N LEU A 356 -1.20 22.87 -1.12
CA LEU A 356 -2.53 23.35 -0.80
C LEU A 356 -2.56 24.87 -0.57
N LEU A 357 -1.61 25.40 0.21
CA LEU A 357 -1.49 26.83 0.50
C LEU A 357 -1.19 27.67 -0.76
N ARG A 358 -0.54 27.10 -1.78
CA ARG A 358 -0.38 27.74 -3.10
C ARG A 358 -1.65 27.74 -3.96
N GLY A 359 -2.73 27.12 -3.47
CA GLY A 359 -4.01 27.00 -4.18
C GLY A 359 -4.13 25.76 -5.05
N LYS A 360 -3.15 24.85 -5.02
CA LYS A 360 -3.23 23.58 -5.74
C LYS A 360 -4.21 22.66 -5.02
N ARG A 361 -5.19 22.16 -5.77
CA ARG A 361 -6.10 21.10 -5.33
C ARG A 361 -5.40 19.75 -5.43
N LEU A 362 -4.58 19.44 -4.43
CA LEU A 362 -3.81 18.20 -4.34
C LEU A 362 -4.39 17.35 -3.20
N PHE A 363 -4.87 16.15 -3.49
CA PHE A 363 -5.49 15.27 -2.51
C PHE A 363 -4.51 14.24 -1.97
N ALA A 364 -4.69 13.84 -0.71
CA ALA A 364 -3.88 12.85 -0.03
C ALA A 364 -4.49 11.44 -0.18
N VAL A 365 -3.62 10.45 -0.30
CA VAL A 365 -3.92 9.01 -0.17
C VAL A 365 -2.89 8.32 0.72
N ALA A 366 -3.31 7.22 1.32
CA ALA A 366 -2.45 6.24 1.96
C ALA A 366 -2.42 4.93 1.16
N GLY A 367 -1.25 4.32 1.13
CA GLY A 367 -1.06 2.95 0.65
C GLY A 367 0.11 2.32 1.38
N ASN A 368 0.42 1.07 1.05
CA ASN A 368 1.52 0.37 1.72
C ASN A 368 2.67 -0.01 0.81
N ASP A 369 2.51 0.12 -0.52
CA ASP A 369 3.54 -0.28 -1.48
C ASP A 369 3.96 -1.74 -1.19
N ALA A 370 2.92 -2.57 -1.07
CA ALA A 370 3.04 -3.93 -0.56
C ALA A 370 3.17 -4.92 -1.72
N HIS A 371 4.33 -5.57 -1.80
CA HIS A 371 4.64 -6.66 -2.75
C HIS A 371 4.24 -8.03 -2.18
N GLY A 372 2.98 -8.16 -1.78
CA GLY A 372 2.49 -9.37 -1.11
C GLY A 372 2.93 -9.52 0.36
N ASN A 373 3.33 -8.42 0.99
CA ASN A 373 3.72 -8.35 2.40
C ASN A 373 2.47 -8.23 3.30
N PHE A 374 1.77 -9.33 3.61
CA PHE A 374 0.53 -9.26 4.40
C PHE A 374 0.76 -9.28 5.90
N ASN A 375 1.74 -10.06 6.37
CA ASN A 375 2.15 -10.09 7.77
C ASN A 375 3.51 -9.48 7.99
N ARG A 376 4.40 -9.71 7.02
CA ARG A 376 5.81 -9.39 7.14
C ARG A 376 6.39 -9.06 5.79
N PHE A 377 7.11 -7.95 5.77
CA PHE A 377 7.96 -7.57 4.68
C PHE A 377 9.20 -8.46 4.62
N ARG A 378 9.49 -9.05 3.47
CA ARG A 378 10.69 -9.87 3.24
C ARG A 378 11.35 -9.46 1.93
N GLN A 379 12.60 -9.01 1.99
CA GLN A 379 13.34 -8.60 0.80
C GLN A 379 14.82 -9.00 0.86
N ILE A 380 15.58 -8.88 -0.24
CA ILE A 380 17.03 -9.05 -0.21
C ILE A 380 17.66 -7.93 0.63
N GLY A 381 18.33 -8.33 1.71
CA GLY A 381 19.31 -7.49 2.41
C GLY A 381 20.63 -7.45 1.64
N ILE A 382 21.52 -6.50 2.00
CA ILE A 382 22.83 -6.18 1.37
C ILE A 382 23.30 -7.25 0.38
N PRO A 383 23.44 -6.90 -0.90
CA PRO A 383 22.89 -7.69 -1.98
C PRO A 383 23.32 -9.15 -1.98
N PHE A 384 22.31 -10.01 -2.00
CA PHE A 384 22.41 -11.46 -2.03
C PHE A 384 23.15 -12.11 -0.85
N LEU A 385 23.36 -11.40 0.26
CA LEU A 385 23.95 -11.98 1.48
C LEU A 385 22.92 -12.50 2.47
N GLY A 386 21.75 -11.86 2.54
CA GLY A 386 20.72 -12.25 3.49
C GLY A 386 19.34 -11.67 3.17
N MET A 387 18.34 -12.04 3.99
CA MET A 387 16.99 -11.50 3.94
C MET A 387 16.85 -10.34 4.93
N ARG A 388 16.29 -9.22 4.47
CA ARG A 388 15.80 -8.13 5.31
C ARG A 388 14.34 -8.40 5.63
N GLU A 389 13.98 -8.27 6.90
CA GLU A 389 12.60 -8.39 7.37
C GLU A 389 12.19 -7.16 8.18
N THR A 390 11.02 -6.59 7.90
CA THR A 390 10.44 -5.46 8.67
C THR A 390 8.93 -5.64 8.87
N ASP A 391 8.34 -4.77 9.70
CA ASP A 391 6.89 -4.66 9.90
C ASP A 391 6.33 -3.35 9.27
N GLU A 392 7.07 -2.82 8.28
CA GLU A 392 6.73 -1.67 7.43
C GLU A 392 6.21 -2.16 6.08
N GLN A 393 5.48 -1.32 5.33
CA GLN A 393 4.95 -1.67 4.01
C GLN A 393 4.07 -2.94 4.03
N ILE A 394 3.32 -3.11 5.12
CA ILE A 394 2.42 -4.22 5.33
C ILE A 394 1.05 -3.88 4.74
N PHE A 395 0.57 -4.73 3.83
CA PHE A 395 -0.71 -4.56 3.13
C PHE A 395 -1.86 -4.24 4.10
N GLY A 396 -2.61 -3.18 3.78
CA GLY A 396 -3.81 -2.76 4.51
C GLY A 396 -3.56 -2.07 5.86
N LYS A 397 -2.31 -1.80 6.24
CA LYS A 397 -1.97 -1.14 7.52
C LYS A 397 -2.26 0.36 7.45
N MET A 398 -1.68 1.03 6.45
CA MET A 398 -2.04 2.39 6.05
C MET A 398 -3.19 2.34 5.05
N ARG A 399 -4.25 3.13 5.25
CA ARG A 399 -5.51 2.99 4.53
C ARG A 399 -5.99 4.32 3.96
N SER A 400 -6.48 4.24 2.72
CA SER A 400 -7.32 5.29 2.14
C SER A 400 -8.79 4.94 2.38
N GLY A 401 -9.58 5.92 2.79
CA GLY A 401 -11.02 5.77 2.93
C GLY A 401 -11.76 6.64 1.92
N VAL A 402 -12.63 6.07 1.10
CA VAL A 402 -13.44 6.81 0.12
C VAL A 402 -14.90 6.89 0.56
N PHE A 403 -15.51 8.06 0.40
CA PHE A 403 -16.94 8.23 0.66
C PHE A 403 -17.74 8.14 -0.63
N LEU A 404 -18.65 7.17 -0.70
CA LEU A 404 -19.46 6.90 -1.90
C LEU A 404 -20.93 7.20 -1.62
N GLN A 405 -21.64 7.77 -2.61
CA GLN A 405 -23.10 7.95 -2.53
C GLN A 405 -23.87 6.79 -3.17
N GLY A 406 -23.18 5.96 -3.96
CA GLY A 406 -23.74 4.84 -4.71
C GLY A 406 -23.02 3.53 -4.40
N PRO A 407 -23.20 2.51 -5.26
CA PRO A 407 -22.58 1.21 -5.06
C PRO A 407 -21.06 1.30 -5.13
N LEU A 408 -20.38 0.47 -4.35
CA LEU A 408 -18.95 0.28 -4.47
C LEU A 408 -18.63 -0.41 -5.79
N THR A 409 -17.95 0.33 -6.65
CA THR A 409 -17.40 -0.12 -7.94
C THR A 409 -16.02 0.48 -8.13
N GLU A 410 -15.19 -0.14 -8.97
CA GLU A 410 -13.90 0.43 -9.38
C GLU A 410 -14.03 1.91 -9.81
N ALA A 411 -14.99 2.22 -10.68
CA ALA A 411 -15.20 3.59 -11.17
C ALA A 411 -15.54 4.58 -10.05
N SER A 412 -16.41 4.18 -9.12
CA SER A 412 -16.78 5.03 -7.97
C SER A 412 -15.61 5.27 -7.00
N VAL A 413 -14.69 4.30 -6.84
CA VAL A 413 -13.48 4.48 -6.03
C VAL A 413 -12.54 5.47 -6.71
N VAL A 414 -12.28 5.29 -8.02
CA VAL A 414 -11.41 6.20 -8.79
C VAL A 414 -11.97 7.62 -8.82
N GLU A 415 -13.28 7.78 -8.99
CA GLU A 415 -13.97 9.08 -8.91
C GLU A 415 -13.78 9.73 -7.54
N ALA A 416 -14.03 9.01 -6.45
CA ALA A 416 -13.89 9.56 -5.10
C ALA A 416 -12.45 9.96 -4.77
N LEU A 417 -11.46 9.18 -5.23
CA LEU A 417 -10.05 9.56 -5.14
C LEU A 417 -9.76 10.82 -5.95
N ARG A 418 -10.11 10.82 -7.25
CA ARG A 418 -9.92 11.96 -8.16
C ARG A 418 -10.49 13.27 -7.62
N ASP A 419 -11.68 13.19 -7.02
CA ASP A 419 -12.43 14.35 -6.56
C ASP A 419 -12.08 14.73 -5.11
N GLY A 420 -11.24 13.94 -4.43
CA GLY A 420 -10.76 14.22 -3.08
C GLY A 420 -11.78 13.90 -1.98
N ASN A 421 -12.84 13.16 -2.28
CA ASN A 421 -13.84 12.72 -1.30
C ASN A 421 -13.33 11.51 -0.50
N ALA A 422 -12.17 11.70 0.13
CA ALA A 422 -11.40 10.63 0.76
C ALA A 422 -10.65 11.10 2.03
N ILE A 423 -10.22 10.13 2.83
CA ILE A 423 -9.36 10.29 4.01
C ILE A 423 -8.13 9.38 3.92
N VAL A 424 -7.13 9.70 4.73
CA VAL A 424 -5.93 8.90 4.98
C VAL A 424 -5.94 8.50 6.45
N SER A 425 -5.78 7.23 6.77
CA SER A 425 -5.87 6.72 8.15
C SER A 425 -5.04 5.46 8.37
N ASP A 426 -4.53 5.25 9.58
CA ASP A 426 -4.02 3.97 10.07
C ASP A 426 -4.86 3.39 11.22
N GLY A 427 -5.97 4.04 11.60
CA GLY A 427 -6.84 3.65 12.71
C GLY A 427 -8.20 4.33 12.69
N PRO A 428 -8.35 5.50 13.33
CA PRO A 428 -9.61 6.24 13.42
C PRO A 428 -10.07 6.75 12.06
N VAL A 429 -11.36 7.09 11.93
CA VAL A 429 -11.91 7.67 10.69
C VAL A 429 -12.66 8.95 11.00
N VAL A 430 -12.62 9.92 10.09
CA VAL A 430 -13.32 11.19 10.21
C VAL A 430 -14.19 11.42 8.99
N HIS A 431 -15.48 11.68 9.20
CA HIS A 431 -16.39 12.15 8.17
C HIS A 431 -16.72 13.62 8.43
N ALA A 432 -16.45 14.48 7.44
CA ALA A 432 -16.66 15.91 7.55
C ALA A 432 -17.41 16.45 6.33
N ARG A 433 -18.24 17.47 6.58
CA ARG A 433 -18.98 18.21 5.57
C ARG A 433 -19.13 19.66 5.98
N LEU A 434 -19.11 20.55 5.01
CA LEU A 434 -19.41 21.97 5.21
C LEU A 434 -20.88 22.22 4.87
N VAL A 435 -21.58 22.95 5.73
CA VAL A 435 -22.98 23.34 5.54
C VAL A 435 -23.06 24.86 5.49
N THR A 436 -23.45 25.43 4.36
CA THR A 436 -23.60 26.88 4.17
C THR A 436 -24.95 27.38 4.69
N SER A 437 -25.13 28.70 4.79
CA SER A 437 -26.34 29.32 5.35
C SER A 437 -27.62 29.02 4.56
N ASP A 438 -27.50 28.75 3.25
CA ASP A 438 -28.58 28.33 2.37
C ASP A 438 -28.90 26.82 2.47
N GLY A 439 -28.16 26.07 3.31
CA GLY A 439 -28.31 24.64 3.51
C GLY A 439 -27.51 23.76 2.54
N THR A 440 -26.73 24.34 1.61
CA THR A 440 -25.89 23.55 0.70
C THR A 440 -24.84 22.75 1.47
N ILE A 441 -24.76 21.44 1.19
CA ILE A 441 -23.81 20.52 1.83
C ILE A 441 -22.66 20.25 0.85
N THR A 442 -21.44 20.54 1.29
CA THR A 442 -20.21 20.28 0.52
C THR A 442 -19.40 19.18 1.22
N PRO A 443 -19.09 18.06 0.54
CA PRO A 443 -18.26 16.99 1.10
C PRO A 443 -16.76 17.32 1.01
N LEU A 444 -15.91 16.40 1.48
CA LEU A 444 -14.46 16.43 1.28
C LEU A 444 -14.11 16.57 -0.20
N GLY A 445 -13.07 17.33 -0.52
CA GLY A 445 -12.63 17.63 -1.89
C GLY A 445 -13.48 18.69 -2.62
N GLY A 446 -14.72 18.90 -2.18
CA GLY A 446 -15.67 19.84 -2.76
C GLY A 446 -15.33 21.32 -2.53
N THR A 447 -16.13 22.20 -3.12
CA THR A 447 -16.00 23.67 -2.97
C THR A 447 -17.32 24.30 -2.57
N ALA A 448 -17.31 25.00 -1.45
CA ALA A 448 -18.42 25.81 -1.00
C ALA A 448 -18.21 27.28 -1.40
N ARG A 449 -19.29 27.94 -1.83
CA ARG A 449 -19.30 29.40 -2.07
C ARG A 449 -20.07 30.06 -0.94
N SER A 450 -19.36 30.57 0.07
CA SER A 450 -20.01 31.22 1.21
C SER A 450 -19.03 32.03 2.05
N SER A 451 -19.51 33.17 2.57
CA SER A 451 -18.83 33.98 3.58
C SER A 451 -18.98 33.43 5.01
N GLU A 452 -19.93 32.52 5.23
CA GLU A 452 -20.13 31.83 6.51
C GLU A 452 -20.64 30.41 6.29
N ALA A 453 -20.01 29.43 6.94
CA ALA A 453 -20.43 28.05 6.87
C ALA A 453 -20.15 27.32 8.18
N GLN A 454 -20.82 26.19 8.38
CA GLN A 454 -20.63 25.32 9.52
C GLN A 454 -19.95 24.03 9.08
N LEU A 455 -18.72 23.80 9.55
CA LEU A 455 -18.07 22.51 9.41
C LEU A 455 -18.66 21.54 10.44
N ARG A 456 -19.32 20.48 9.98
CA ARG A 456 -19.84 19.39 10.82
C ARG A 456 -19.01 18.15 10.59
N PHE A 457 -18.57 17.51 11.66
CA PHE A 457 -17.78 16.29 11.54
C PHE A 457 -18.03 15.33 12.69
N THR A 458 -17.85 14.05 12.37
CA THR A 458 -17.87 12.94 13.32
C THR A 458 -16.56 12.18 13.15
N ALA A 459 -15.95 11.82 14.27
CA ALA A 459 -14.79 10.94 14.30
C ALA A 459 -15.16 9.64 15.03
N LEU A 460 -14.72 8.52 14.47
CA LEU A 460 -14.92 7.18 15.02
C LEU A 460 -13.57 6.49 15.23
N SER A 461 -13.46 5.73 16.31
CA SER A 461 -12.34 4.84 16.62
C SER A 461 -12.88 3.54 17.22
N SER A 462 -12.02 2.63 17.63
CA SER A 462 -12.37 1.40 18.34
C SER A 462 -11.37 1.12 19.46
N GLN A 463 -11.63 0.11 20.29
CA GLN A 463 -10.71 -0.31 21.34
C GLN A 463 -9.35 -0.72 20.76
N ASP A 464 -9.31 -1.24 19.54
CA ASP A 464 -8.10 -1.65 18.85
C ASP A 464 -7.19 -0.46 18.47
N TYR A 465 -7.79 0.71 18.25
CA TYR A 465 -7.12 1.93 17.79
C TYR A 465 -7.10 3.05 18.84
N GLY A 466 -7.70 2.83 20.00
CA GLY A 466 -7.67 3.75 21.14
C GLY A 466 -8.72 4.85 21.08
N GLU A 467 -8.99 5.45 22.24
CA GLU A 467 -9.90 6.59 22.35
C GLU A 467 -9.35 7.80 21.59
N ILE A 468 -10.23 8.59 20.99
CA ILE A 468 -9.88 9.85 20.33
C ILE A 468 -9.44 10.85 21.40
N THR A 469 -8.23 11.39 21.25
CA THR A 469 -7.63 12.31 22.23
C THR A 469 -7.27 13.67 21.66
N SER A 470 -7.13 13.77 20.33
CA SER A 470 -6.93 15.05 19.66
C SER A 470 -7.81 15.15 18.42
N LEU A 471 -8.47 16.29 18.25
CA LEU A 471 -9.12 16.71 17.02
C LEU A 471 -8.74 18.16 16.73
N ARG A 472 -8.14 18.39 15.56
CA ARG A 472 -7.70 19.72 15.12
C ARG A 472 -8.40 20.10 13.83
N VAL A 473 -9.06 21.25 13.83
CA VAL A 473 -9.58 21.87 12.61
C VAL A 473 -8.56 22.88 12.13
N LEU A 474 -8.03 22.65 10.93
CA LEU A 474 -6.99 23.46 10.30
C LEU A 474 -7.60 24.22 9.13
N LEU A 475 -7.21 25.48 8.99
CA LEU A 475 -7.62 26.36 7.90
C LEU A 475 -6.38 26.92 7.20
N GLY A 476 -6.29 26.70 5.89
CA GLY A 476 -5.25 27.28 5.04
C GLY A 476 -5.81 28.40 4.18
N GLU A 477 -5.38 29.64 4.41
CA GLU A 477 -5.70 30.77 3.53
C GLU A 477 -4.82 30.67 2.28
N ILE A 478 -5.41 30.79 1.09
CA ILE A 478 -4.62 30.64 -0.15
C ILE A 478 -3.61 31.79 -0.26
N ARG A 479 -2.36 31.43 -0.53
CA ARG A 479 -1.14 32.27 -0.51
C ARG A 479 -0.62 32.62 0.88
N SER A 480 -1.09 32.00 1.96
CA SER A 480 -0.41 32.09 3.26
C SER A 480 0.81 31.16 3.31
N SER A 481 1.67 31.37 4.31
CA SER A 481 2.86 30.54 4.56
C SER A 481 2.58 29.29 5.38
N GLU A 482 1.48 29.29 6.15
CA GLU A 482 1.11 28.22 7.07
C GLU A 482 -0.41 28.08 7.21
N GLU A 483 -0.84 26.92 7.70
CA GLU A 483 -2.20 26.67 8.16
C GLU A 483 -2.40 27.22 9.58
N LYS A 484 -3.61 27.70 9.87
CA LYS A 484 -4.02 28.16 11.20
C LYS A 484 -4.93 27.12 11.84
N THR A 485 -4.69 26.82 13.11
CA THR A 485 -5.64 26.03 13.91
C THR A 485 -6.84 26.90 14.26
N VAL A 486 -8.02 26.51 13.74
CA VAL A 486 -9.29 27.17 14.07
C VAL A 486 -9.75 26.76 15.47
N VAL A 487 -9.68 25.47 15.76
CA VAL A 487 -9.99 24.90 17.07
C VAL A 487 -9.22 23.60 17.25
N SER A 488 -8.86 23.32 18.51
CA SER A 488 -8.25 22.06 18.94
C SER A 488 -9.02 21.52 20.13
N PHE A 489 -9.41 20.26 20.06
CA PHE A 489 -9.95 19.50 21.20
C PHE A 489 -8.86 18.53 21.63
N ASN A 490 -8.41 18.62 22.89
CA ASN A 490 -7.27 17.87 23.43
C ASN A 490 -7.65 17.19 24.75
N ASP A 491 -8.76 16.48 24.71
CA ASP A 491 -9.39 15.77 25.81
C ASP A 491 -9.73 14.34 25.36
N ARG A 492 -9.92 13.43 26.32
CA ARG A 492 -10.43 12.08 25.99
C ARG A 492 -11.87 12.18 25.56
N MET A 493 -12.11 11.94 24.29
CA MET A 493 -13.43 12.06 23.66
C MET A 493 -14.11 10.70 23.44
N GLY A 494 -13.50 9.60 23.90
CA GLY A 494 -14.03 8.24 23.71
C GLY A 494 -13.84 7.73 22.28
N PHE A 495 -14.67 6.76 21.87
CA PHE A 495 -14.57 6.12 20.55
C PHE A 495 -15.45 6.78 19.47
N GLU A 496 -16.36 7.66 19.85
CA GLU A 496 -17.20 8.42 18.94
C GLU A 496 -17.36 9.85 19.44
N VAL A 497 -17.15 10.81 18.55
CA VAL A 497 -17.31 12.22 18.88
C VAL A 497 -17.83 12.99 17.68
N GLN A 498 -18.86 13.80 17.94
CA GLN A 498 -19.44 14.71 16.96
C GLN A 498 -19.17 16.15 17.38
N LYS A 499 -18.71 16.96 16.43
CA LYS A 499 -18.43 18.39 16.64
C LYS A 499 -18.96 19.22 15.48
N GLN A 500 -19.13 20.51 15.75
CA GLN A 500 -19.44 21.51 14.74
C GLN A 500 -18.63 22.79 15.02
N VAL A 501 -18.14 23.43 13.96
CA VAL A 501 -17.28 24.62 14.05
C VAL A 501 -17.70 25.61 12.98
N SER A 502 -17.90 26.87 13.36
CA SER A 502 -18.19 27.95 12.41
C SER A 502 -16.93 28.36 11.67
N ILE A 503 -17.01 28.42 10.34
CA ILE A 503 -15.94 28.83 9.44
C ILE A 503 -16.35 30.16 8.78
N ARG A 504 -15.54 31.19 8.97
CA ARG A 504 -15.75 32.54 8.43
C ARG A 504 -14.54 32.96 7.60
N PRO A 505 -14.47 32.54 6.33
CA PRO A 505 -13.34 32.85 5.46
C PRO A 505 -13.26 34.36 5.18
N ARG A 506 -12.04 34.92 5.20
CA ARG A 506 -11.77 36.31 4.75
C ARG A 506 -11.41 36.40 3.26
N GLY A 507 -11.10 35.26 2.65
CA GLY A 507 -10.70 35.08 1.26
C GLY A 507 -10.77 33.60 0.91
N ALA A 508 -10.31 33.23 -0.29
CA ALA A 508 -10.22 31.83 -0.67
C ALA A 508 -9.37 31.06 0.35
N CYS A 509 -9.89 29.93 0.82
CA CYS A 509 -9.22 29.06 1.78
C CYS A 509 -9.66 27.61 1.61
N TYR A 510 -9.10 26.73 2.43
CA TYR A 510 -9.63 25.40 2.67
C TYR A 510 -9.67 25.09 4.15
N VAL A 511 -10.49 24.11 4.53
CA VAL A 511 -10.52 23.52 5.88
C VAL A 511 -10.29 22.03 5.82
N ARG A 512 -9.55 21.49 6.79
CA ARG A 512 -9.32 20.04 6.95
C ARG A 512 -9.20 19.67 8.42
N ILE A 513 -9.29 18.38 8.71
CA ILE A 513 -9.29 17.86 10.08
C ILE A 513 -8.15 16.85 10.24
N GLU A 514 -7.51 16.90 11.40
CA GLU A 514 -6.63 15.82 11.88
C GLU A 514 -7.19 15.24 13.17
N ALA A 515 -7.22 13.91 13.26
CA ALA A 515 -7.55 13.18 14.47
C ALA A 515 -6.35 12.34 14.94
N GLU A 516 -6.16 12.24 16.25
CA GLU A 516 -5.17 11.37 16.89
C GLU A 516 -5.82 10.62 18.06
N THR A 517 -5.45 9.35 18.24
CA THR A 517 -5.92 8.50 19.34
C THR A 517 -4.86 8.30 20.43
N SER A 518 -5.34 7.88 21.60
CA SER A 518 -4.52 7.50 22.74
C SER A 518 -3.70 6.24 22.43
N ARG A 519 -2.45 6.22 22.93
CA ARG A 519 -1.59 5.02 22.95
C ARG A 519 -1.89 4.07 24.12
N GLN A 520 -2.70 4.53 25.07
CA GLN A 520 -2.92 3.82 26.32
C GLN A 520 -3.80 2.60 26.11
N ASN A 521 -3.43 1.50 26.76
CA ASN A 521 -4.14 0.21 26.69
C ASN A 521 -4.18 -0.40 25.28
N LEU A 522 -3.35 0.09 24.36
CA LEU A 522 -3.15 -0.52 23.04
C LEU A 522 -2.02 -1.52 23.07
N LEU A 523 -2.21 -2.61 22.33
CA LEU A 523 -1.24 -3.71 22.29
C LEU A 523 0.00 -3.36 21.47
N ASP A 524 -0.11 -2.44 20.52
CA ASP A 524 1.03 -1.92 19.74
C ASP A 524 1.66 -0.66 20.37
N GLN A 525 1.01 -0.06 21.36
CA GLN A 525 1.43 1.15 22.08
C GLN A 525 1.64 2.37 21.16
N GLN A 526 0.98 2.40 20.00
CA GLN A 526 1.10 3.50 19.04
C GLN A 526 -0.10 4.45 19.11
N ALA A 527 0.08 5.69 18.67
CA ALA A 527 -1.06 6.58 18.43
C ALA A 527 -1.47 6.40 16.97
N HIS A 528 -2.77 6.36 16.71
CA HIS A 528 -3.32 6.26 15.37
C HIS A 528 -3.92 7.59 14.92
N TRP A 529 -3.96 7.80 13.62
CA TRP A 529 -4.13 9.09 12.98
C TRP A 529 -5.17 8.99 11.87
N CYS A 530 -5.90 10.08 11.67
CA CYS A 530 -6.70 10.30 10.47
C CYS A 530 -6.48 11.72 9.95
N PHE A 531 -6.26 11.84 8.64
CA PHE A 531 -6.19 13.11 7.94
C PHE A 531 -7.32 13.17 6.91
N THR A 532 -8.11 14.24 6.94
CA THR A 532 -9.11 14.47 5.88
C THR A 532 -8.49 15.22 4.72
N ASN A 533 -8.97 14.94 3.50
CA ASN A 533 -8.77 15.87 2.39
C ASN A 533 -9.45 17.23 2.67
N PRO A 534 -9.01 18.31 2.02
CA PRO A 534 -9.55 19.65 2.24
C PRO A 534 -10.97 19.81 1.67
N ILE A 535 -11.81 20.59 2.35
CA ILE A 535 -12.99 21.22 1.76
C ILE A 535 -12.61 22.67 1.42
N TRP A 536 -12.77 23.05 0.16
CA TRP A 536 -12.44 24.39 -0.32
C TRP A 536 -13.58 25.37 -0.03
N VAL A 537 -13.25 26.60 0.35
CA VAL A 537 -14.22 27.66 0.61
C VAL A 537 -13.80 28.91 -0.15
N SER A 538 -14.73 29.49 -0.90
CA SER A 538 -14.54 30.76 -1.60
C SER A 538 -15.67 31.71 -1.17
N PRO A 539 -15.37 32.80 -0.45
CA PRO A 539 -16.37 33.77 -0.02
C PRO A 539 -16.99 34.56 -1.18
#